data_AF-A0A963H768-F1
#
_entry.id   AF-A0A963H768-F1
#
_cell.length_a   1.000
_cell.length_b   1.000
_cell.length_c   1.000
_cell.angle_alpha   90.00
_cell.angle_beta   90.00
_cell.angle_gamma   90.00
#
_symmetry.space_group_name_H-M   'P 1'
#
loop_
_entity.id
_entity.type
_entity.pdbx_description
1 polymer ?
#
loop_
_entity_poly.entity_id
_entity_poly.type
_entity_poly.pdbx_seq_one_letter_code
_entity_poly.pdbx_strand_id
1 'polypeptide(L)'
;LKMSHHYWRNHGEPGKKEFLCLAGSYHGETLGALGVSDVGLYKEAYEPLMHHAVAVPSPDARQAEIGETAADVARRAAAGLEAMLAARHESIAALIVEPLVQGAGGMVMYDPEYLRRARALCDRYRVHLIADEIMVGFGRTGTLFAHEQAGIRPDLLCLSKGITGGYLPLSVVLSTDDLYGA
;
A
#
# COMPACT_ATOMS: atom_id res chain seq x y z
N LEU A 1 8.27 -5.26 -3.55
CA LEU A 1 7.99 -6.71 -3.33
C LEU A 1 9.25 -7.51 -3.03
N LYS A 2 10.15 -7.74 -4.00
CA LYS A 2 11.37 -8.55 -3.81
C LYS A 2 12.22 -8.09 -2.62
N MET A 3 12.46 -6.78 -2.48
CA MET A 3 13.25 -6.23 -1.38
C MET A 3 12.66 -6.61 -0.01
N SER A 4 11.36 -6.38 0.20
CA SER A 4 10.68 -6.77 1.44
C SER A 4 10.73 -8.27 1.72
N HIS A 5 10.46 -9.12 0.73
CA HIS A 5 10.49 -10.56 0.94
C HIS A 5 11.91 -11.05 1.25
N HIS A 6 12.91 -10.52 0.55
CA HIS A 6 14.30 -10.88 0.76
C HIS A 6 14.83 -10.42 2.12
N TYR A 7 14.43 -9.23 2.58
CA TYR A 7 14.72 -8.73 3.92
C TYR A 7 14.33 -9.75 4.99
N TRP A 8 13.08 -10.23 4.97
CA TRP A 8 12.59 -11.17 5.99
C TRP A 8 13.31 -12.52 5.90
N ARG A 9 13.60 -12.98 4.68
CA ARG A 9 14.43 -14.16 4.48
C ARG A 9 15.81 -14.01 5.12
N ASN A 10 16.48 -12.87 4.93
CA ASN A 10 17.81 -12.62 5.51
C ASN A 10 17.76 -12.51 7.04
N HIS A 11 16.63 -12.05 7.58
CA HIS A 11 16.38 -11.96 9.02
C HIS A 11 15.85 -13.25 9.66
N GLY A 12 15.89 -14.39 8.96
CA GLY A 12 15.46 -15.67 9.52
C GLY A 12 13.94 -15.84 9.64
N GLU A 13 13.15 -15.00 8.99
CA GLU A 13 11.69 -15.07 8.93
C GLU A 13 11.17 -15.43 7.52
N PRO A 14 11.54 -16.59 6.96
CA PRO A 14 11.15 -16.97 5.58
C PRO A 14 9.63 -17.19 5.42
N GLY A 15 8.89 -17.27 6.53
CA GLY A 15 7.43 -17.33 6.53
C GLY A 15 6.77 -16.05 6.01
N LYS A 16 7.43 -14.90 6.18
CA LYS A 16 6.93 -13.59 5.74
C LYS A 16 7.12 -13.40 4.23
N LYS A 17 6.13 -13.86 3.48
CA LYS A 17 6.13 -13.88 2.00
C LYS A 17 4.84 -13.38 1.36
N GLU A 18 3.78 -13.23 2.14
CA GLU A 18 2.49 -12.73 1.68
C GLU A 18 2.47 -11.21 1.68
N PHE A 19 1.59 -10.63 0.86
CA PHE A 19 1.41 -9.20 0.75
C PHE A 19 -0.05 -8.85 1.02
N LEU A 20 -0.28 -7.71 1.66
CA LEU A 20 -1.61 -7.10 1.78
C LEU A 20 -1.73 -5.93 0.82
N CYS A 21 -2.91 -5.74 0.25
CA CYS A 21 -3.26 -4.56 -0.52
C CYS A 21 -4.67 -4.06 -0.13
N LEU A 22 -5.02 -2.82 -0.48
CA LEU A 22 -6.37 -2.33 -0.27
C LEU A 22 -7.32 -2.93 -1.30
N ALA A 23 -8.57 -3.18 -0.90
CA ALA A 23 -9.63 -3.52 -1.85
C ALA A 23 -9.75 -2.43 -2.93
N GLY A 24 -9.89 -2.84 -4.19
CA GLY A 24 -9.93 -1.93 -5.35
C GLY A 24 -8.63 -1.16 -5.65
N SER A 25 -7.47 -1.60 -5.14
CA SER A 25 -6.16 -0.97 -5.37
C SER A 25 -5.54 -1.32 -6.72
N TYR A 26 -4.63 -0.46 -7.19
CA TYR A 26 -3.91 -0.66 -8.43
C TYR A 26 -2.43 -0.31 -8.31
N HIS A 27 -1.56 -1.27 -8.66
CA HIS A 27 -0.11 -1.15 -8.52
C HIS A 27 0.67 -1.48 -9.81
N GLY A 28 -0.04 -1.71 -10.93
CA GLY A 28 0.53 -1.90 -12.26
C GLY A 28 0.26 -3.26 -12.91
N GLU A 29 0.73 -3.43 -14.15
CA GLU A 29 0.33 -4.54 -15.04
C GLU A 29 1.32 -5.72 -15.11
N THR A 30 2.53 -5.59 -14.55
CA THR A 30 3.44 -6.75 -14.51
C THR A 30 2.86 -7.83 -13.59
N LEU A 31 3.12 -9.12 -13.84
CA LEU A 31 2.54 -10.21 -13.02
C LEU A 31 2.71 -10.01 -11.50
N GLY A 32 3.86 -9.48 -11.06
CA GLY A 32 4.08 -9.18 -9.64
C GLY A 32 3.28 -7.98 -9.12
N ALA A 33 3.14 -6.94 -9.94
CA ALA A 33 2.37 -5.74 -9.60
C ALA A 33 0.85 -6.01 -9.62
N LEU A 34 0.38 -6.76 -10.61
CA LEU A 34 -1.00 -7.16 -10.73
C LEU A 34 -1.39 -8.14 -9.62
N GLY A 35 -0.47 -9.03 -9.22
CA GLY A 35 -0.65 -9.91 -8.06
C GLY A 35 -0.86 -9.18 -6.73
N VAL A 36 -0.44 -7.91 -6.62
CA VAL A 36 -0.71 -7.06 -5.44
C VAL A 36 -1.78 -6.00 -5.69
N SER A 37 -2.53 -6.08 -6.81
CA SER A 37 -3.65 -5.19 -7.14
C SER A 37 -5.01 -5.89 -6.94
N ASP A 38 -6.07 -5.10 -6.86
CA ASP A 38 -7.45 -5.60 -6.65
C ASP A 38 -8.51 -4.91 -7.55
N VAL A 39 -8.10 -4.27 -8.64
CA VAL A 39 -9.05 -3.82 -9.69
C VAL A 39 -9.36 -4.99 -10.64
N GLY A 40 -10.56 -5.56 -10.50
CA GLY A 40 -11.00 -6.79 -11.18
C GLY A 40 -10.78 -6.82 -12.70
N LEU A 41 -11.08 -5.71 -13.40
CA LEU A 41 -10.91 -5.59 -14.85
C LEU A 41 -9.51 -5.98 -15.35
N TYR A 42 -8.47 -5.62 -14.60
CA TYR A 42 -7.09 -5.91 -14.98
C TYR A 42 -6.64 -7.30 -14.52
N LYS A 43 -7.27 -7.83 -13.47
CA LYS A 43 -6.83 -9.06 -12.78
C LYS A 43 -7.40 -10.33 -13.40
N GLU A 44 -8.68 -10.30 -13.81
CA GLU A 44 -9.44 -11.49 -14.23
C GLU A 44 -8.76 -12.28 -15.35
N ALA A 45 -8.22 -11.61 -16.35
CA ALA A 45 -7.59 -12.26 -17.50
C ALA A 45 -6.29 -13.03 -17.15
N TYR A 46 -5.64 -12.69 -16.04
CA TYR A 46 -4.31 -13.20 -15.68
C TYR A 46 -4.29 -13.97 -14.36
N GLU A 47 -5.44 -14.14 -13.71
CA GLU A 47 -5.58 -14.77 -12.38
C GLU A 47 -4.81 -16.09 -12.22
N PRO A 48 -4.82 -17.04 -13.19
CA PRO A 48 -4.12 -18.31 -13.06
C PRO A 48 -2.59 -18.20 -13.02
N LEU A 49 -2.02 -17.05 -13.37
CA LEU A 49 -0.57 -16.82 -13.50
C LEU A 49 0.02 -16.06 -12.30
N MET A 50 -0.79 -15.69 -11.31
CA MET A 50 -0.39 -14.74 -10.28
C MET A 50 -0.39 -15.33 -8.87
N HIS A 51 0.56 -14.85 -8.06
CA HIS A 51 0.47 -14.95 -6.61
C HIS A 51 -0.34 -13.77 -6.08
N HIS A 52 -1.42 -14.06 -5.38
CA HIS A 52 -2.38 -13.04 -4.94
C HIS A 52 -2.03 -12.50 -3.56
N ALA A 53 -1.94 -11.17 -3.47
CA ALA A 53 -2.07 -10.47 -2.21
C ALA A 53 -3.46 -10.68 -1.62
N VAL A 54 -3.53 -10.57 -0.30
CA VAL A 54 -4.80 -10.57 0.42
C VAL A 54 -5.31 -9.14 0.49
N ALA A 55 -6.49 -8.90 -0.07
CA ALA A 55 -7.15 -7.60 0.01
C ALA A 55 -7.69 -7.36 1.42
N VAL A 56 -7.40 -6.19 1.98
CA VAL A 56 -8.01 -5.67 3.22
C VAL A 56 -9.02 -4.56 2.90
N PRO A 57 -9.96 -4.24 3.79
CA PRO A 57 -10.96 -3.21 3.54
C PRO A 57 -10.35 -1.87 3.11
N SER A 58 -10.94 -1.26 2.06
CA SER A 58 -10.55 0.07 1.61
C SER A 58 -11.12 1.15 2.56
N PRO A 59 -10.33 2.20 2.90
CA PRO A 59 -10.79 3.35 3.68
C PRO A 59 -11.60 4.37 2.85
N ASP A 60 -12.31 3.93 1.80
CA ASP A 60 -13.09 4.76 0.88
C ASP A 60 -14.09 5.67 1.60
N ALA A 61 -13.83 6.98 1.64
CA ALA A 61 -14.68 7.93 2.34
C ALA A 61 -16.14 7.98 1.83
N ARG A 62 -16.40 7.49 0.61
CA ARG A 62 -17.76 7.39 0.04
C ARG A 62 -18.60 6.32 0.72
N GLN A 63 -17.98 5.42 1.50
CA GLN A 63 -18.64 4.37 2.28
C GLN A 63 -19.04 4.85 3.69
N ALA A 64 -19.01 6.15 3.96
CA ALA A 64 -19.46 6.72 5.22
C ALA A 64 -20.96 6.47 5.44
N GLU A 65 -21.30 5.92 6.59
CA GLU A 65 -22.68 5.81 7.05
C GLU A 65 -23.20 7.16 7.58
N ILE A 66 -24.50 7.26 7.84
CA ILE A 66 -25.11 8.49 8.37
C ILE A 66 -24.45 8.85 9.70
N GLY A 67 -23.78 10.00 9.73
CA GLY A 67 -23.07 10.51 10.91
C GLY A 67 -21.60 10.12 11.00
N GLU A 68 -21.07 9.29 10.08
CA GLU A 68 -19.63 9.02 10.00
C GLU A 68 -18.89 10.13 9.24
N THR A 69 -17.70 10.48 9.72
CA THR A 69 -16.72 11.28 8.97
C THR A 69 -15.82 10.37 8.13
N ALA A 70 -15.08 10.95 7.17
CA ALA A 70 -14.05 10.20 6.44
C ALA A 70 -13.01 9.55 7.38
N ALA A 71 -12.69 10.22 8.50
CA ALA A 71 -11.80 9.68 9.52
C ALA A 71 -12.42 8.46 10.25
N ASP A 72 -13.74 8.41 10.42
CA ASP A 72 -14.41 7.23 10.99
C ASP A 72 -14.31 6.02 10.05
N VAL A 73 -14.54 6.23 8.75
CA VAL A 73 -14.36 5.18 7.74
C VAL A 73 -12.92 4.69 7.71
N ALA A 74 -11.95 5.61 7.77
CA ALA A 74 -10.53 5.27 7.86
C ALA A 74 -10.21 4.45 9.12
N ARG A 75 -10.77 4.80 10.29
CA ARG A 75 -10.63 4.02 11.53
C ARG A 75 -11.21 2.61 11.40
N ARG A 76 -12.42 2.50 10.81
CA ARG A 76 -13.11 1.24 10.58
C ARG A 76 -12.33 0.32 9.63
N ALA A 77 -11.81 0.84 8.53
CA ALA A 77 -10.94 0.09 7.63
C ALA A 77 -9.63 -0.34 8.30
N ALA A 78 -9.01 0.53 9.10
CA ALA A 78 -7.80 0.22 9.86
C ALA A 78 -8.03 -0.89 10.91
N ALA A 79 -9.21 -0.96 11.52
CA ALA A 79 -9.57 -2.07 12.40
C ALA A 79 -9.63 -3.42 11.64
N GLY A 80 -10.09 -3.41 10.39
CA GLY A 80 -10.03 -4.58 9.51
C GLY A 80 -8.59 -5.01 9.19
N LEU A 81 -7.70 -4.05 8.94
CA LEU A 81 -6.26 -4.31 8.79
C LEU A 81 -5.66 -4.89 10.07
N GLU A 82 -5.96 -4.33 11.24
CA GLU A 82 -5.47 -4.84 12.53
C GLU A 82 -5.92 -6.28 12.77
N ALA A 83 -7.18 -6.61 12.50
CA ALA A 83 -7.68 -7.97 12.63
C ALA A 83 -6.92 -8.96 11.71
N MET A 84 -6.64 -8.57 10.47
CA MET A 84 -5.83 -9.37 9.53
C MET A 84 -4.40 -9.58 10.05
N LEU A 85 -3.75 -8.50 10.49
CA LEU A 85 -2.39 -8.57 11.01
C LEU A 85 -2.33 -9.39 12.30
N ALA A 86 -3.23 -9.17 13.25
CA ALA A 86 -3.30 -9.95 14.49
C ALA A 86 -3.42 -11.45 14.25
N ALA A 87 -4.16 -11.87 13.22
CA ALA A 87 -4.35 -13.27 12.90
C ALA A 87 -3.18 -13.90 12.11
N ARG A 88 -2.46 -13.12 11.27
CA ARG A 88 -1.60 -13.69 10.23
C ARG A 88 -0.26 -12.96 10.01
N HIS A 89 0.13 -12.02 10.87
CA HIS A 89 1.32 -11.20 10.62
C HIS A 89 2.59 -12.01 10.37
N GLU A 90 2.77 -13.19 10.98
CA GLU A 90 3.93 -14.05 10.78
C GLU A 90 4.14 -14.50 9.32
N SER A 91 3.09 -14.53 8.49
CA SER A 91 3.21 -14.83 7.06
C SER A 91 3.27 -13.59 6.16
N ILE A 92 2.99 -12.41 6.70
CA ILE A 92 2.85 -11.15 5.94
C ILE A 92 4.18 -10.40 5.91
N ALA A 93 4.67 -10.14 4.70
CA ALA A 93 5.89 -9.40 4.43
C ALA A 93 5.65 -7.88 4.43
N ALA A 94 4.61 -7.42 3.73
CA ALA A 94 4.32 -6.01 3.57
C ALA A 94 2.84 -5.72 3.29
N LEU A 95 2.41 -4.51 3.65
CA LEU A 95 1.20 -3.85 3.17
C LEU A 95 1.60 -2.82 2.10
N ILE A 96 0.94 -2.85 0.94
CA ILE A 96 1.08 -1.82 -0.10
C ILE A 96 -0.20 -0.99 -0.21
N VAL A 97 -0.03 0.34 -0.28
CA VAL A 97 -1.14 1.31 -0.36
C VAL A 97 -0.82 2.40 -1.38
N GLU A 98 -1.83 2.89 -2.09
CA GLU A 98 -1.78 4.19 -2.80
C GLU A 98 -2.14 5.28 -1.78
N PRO A 99 -1.21 6.16 -1.32
CA PRO A 99 -1.51 7.09 -0.24
C PRO A 99 -2.59 8.13 -0.61
N LEU A 100 -3.59 8.27 0.26
CA LEU A 100 -4.74 9.17 0.19
C LEU A 100 -5.72 9.00 -0.98
N VAL A 101 -5.26 8.50 -2.14
CA VAL A 101 -6.09 8.38 -3.34
C VAL A 101 -5.77 7.08 -4.08
N GLN A 102 -6.74 6.16 -4.18
CA GLN A 102 -6.65 5.03 -5.11
C GLN A 102 -7.16 5.47 -6.49
N GLY A 103 -6.26 5.58 -7.44
CA GLY A 103 -6.53 6.24 -8.72
C GLY A 103 -7.44 5.43 -9.62
N ALA A 104 -6.96 4.24 -10.01
CA ALA A 104 -7.68 3.35 -10.92
C ALA A 104 -8.94 2.73 -10.30
N GLY A 105 -9.05 2.73 -8.96
CA GLY A 105 -10.27 2.38 -8.23
C GLY A 105 -11.40 3.42 -8.34
N GLY A 106 -11.24 4.44 -9.19
CA GLY A 106 -12.24 5.50 -9.40
C GLY A 106 -12.04 6.70 -8.48
N MET A 107 -10.78 7.14 -8.32
CA MET A 107 -10.39 8.28 -7.48
C MET A 107 -10.91 8.15 -6.05
N VAL A 108 -10.70 6.98 -5.45
CA VAL A 108 -11.12 6.68 -4.08
C VAL A 108 -10.26 7.49 -3.11
N MET A 109 -10.82 8.53 -2.51
CA MET A 109 -10.12 9.37 -1.55
C MET A 109 -10.40 8.92 -0.12
N TYR A 110 -9.40 9.03 0.75
CA TYR A 110 -9.55 8.64 2.15
C TYR A 110 -8.74 9.53 3.10
N ASP A 111 -9.13 9.53 4.38
CA ASP A 111 -8.54 10.38 5.41
C ASP A 111 -7.11 9.91 5.79
N PRO A 112 -6.15 10.84 6.02
CA PRO A 112 -4.79 10.52 6.48
C PRO A 112 -4.72 9.67 7.77
N GLU A 113 -5.79 9.64 8.58
CA GLU A 113 -5.94 8.75 9.73
C GLU A 113 -5.66 7.28 9.38
N TYR A 114 -6.06 6.81 8.18
CA TYR A 114 -5.79 5.43 7.78
C TYR A 114 -4.29 5.16 7.71
N LEU A 115 -3.53 6.06 7.07
CA LEU A 115 -2.07 5.93 6.93
C LEU A 115 -1.37 5.97 8.29
N ARG A 116 -1.80 6.87 9.19
CA ARG A 116 -1.28 6.95 10.56
C ARG A 116 -1.44 5.62 11.31
N ARG A 117 -2.61 5.00 11.20
CA ARG A 117 -2.88 3.70 11.82
C ARG A 117 -2.15 2.56 11.13
N ALA A 118 -2.18 2.52 9.80
CA ALA A 118 -1.50 1.49 9.02
C ALA A 118 0.00 1.46 9.36
N ARG A 119 0.67 2.62 9.45
CA ARG A 119 2.06 2.71 9.90
C ARG A 119 2.26 2.11 11.29
N ALA A 120 1.48 2.55 12.27
CA ALA A 120 1.60 2.05 13.65
C ALA A 120 1.35 0.53 13.75
N LEU A 121 0.40 0.01 12.98
CA LEU A 121 0.10 -1.42 12.90
C LEU A 121 1.24 -2.20 12.22
N CYS A 122 1.76 -1.69 11.10
CA CYS A 122 2.93 -2.24 10.41
C CYS A 122 4.14 -2.35 11.35
N ASP A 123 4.39 -1.32 12.17
CA ASP A 123 5.47 -1.34 13.17
C ASP A 123 5.21 -2.41 14.25
N ARG A 124 4.00 -2.42 14.83
CA ARG A 124 3.62 -3.36 15.88
C ARG A 124 3.73 -4.83 15.45
N TYR A 125 3.32 -5.12 14.21
CA TYR A 125 3.22 -6.49 13.69
C TYR A 125 4.41 -6.90 12.83
N ARG A 126 5.47 -6.07 12.76
CA ARG A 126 6.67 -6.32 11.93
C ARG A 126 6.29 -6.61 10.48
N VAL A 127 5.59 -5.68 9.85
CA VAL A 127 5.19 -5.74 8.44
C VAL A 127 5.62 -4.46 7.78
N HIS A 128 6.29 -4.53 6.63
CA HIS A 128 6.72 -3.32 5.94
C HIS A 128 5.52 -2.55 5.37
N LEU A 129 5.59 -1.22 5.39
CA LEU A 129 4.66 -0.36 4.67
C LEU A 129 5.29 0.11 3.36
N ILE A 130 4.62 -0.20 2.25
CA ILE A 130 4.97 0.28 0.91
C ILE A 130 3.99 1.38 0.52
N ALA A 131 4.48 2.59 0.35
CA ALA A 131 3.72 3.69 -0.21
C ALA A 131 3.90 3.72 -1.74
N ASP A 132 2.83 3.46 -2.48
CA ASP A 132 2.78 3.62 -3.92
C ASP A 132 2.39 5.05 -4.28
N GLU A 133 3.40 5.91 -4.44
CA GLU A 133 3.23 7.32 -4.79
C GLU A 133 3.43 7.60 -6.27
N ILE A 134 3.32 6.56 -7.11
CA ILE A 134 3.42 6.69 -8.56
C ILE A 134 2.40 7.71 -9.07
N MET A 135 1.15 7.71 -8.59
CA MET A 135 0.14 8.70 -8.99
C MET A 135 0.17 9.99 -8.17
N VAL A 136 0.33 9.86 -6.85
CA VAL A 136 0.07 10.95 -5.89
C VAL A 136 1.32 11.77 -5.52
N GLY A 137 2.51 11.26 -5.82
CA GLY A 137 3.75 11.98 -5.57
C GLY A 137 3.92 13.20 -6.48
N PHE A 138 4.90 14.04 -6.14
CA PHE A 138 5.25 15.27 -6.85
C PHE A 138 4.12 16.30 -6.90
N GLY A 139 3.47 16.55 -5.76
CA GLY A 139 2.57 17.69 -5.61
C GLY A 139 1.09 17.42 -5.91
N ARG A 140 0.72 16.20 -6.35
CA ARG A 140 -0.67 15.91 -6.80
C ARG A 140 -1.72 16.17 -5.71
N THR A 141 -1.38 15.94 -4.45
CA THR A 141 -2.27 16.11 -3.30
C THR A 141 -2.01 17.40 -2.50
N GLY A 142 -1.10 18.26 -2.97
CA GLY A 142 -0.72 19.52 -2.32
C GLY A 142 0.57 19.48 -1.51
N THR A 143 0.98 18.30 -1.02
CA THR A 143 2.32 18.05 -0.45
C THR A 143 3.25 17.44 -1.49
N LEU A 144 4.56 17.42 -1.26
CA LEU A 144 5.49 16.80 -2.22
C LEU A 144 5.17 15.32 -2.36
N PHE A 145 4.95 14.65 -1.24
CA PHE A 145 4.45 13.28 -1.17
C PHE A 145 3.18 13.23 -0.32
N ALA A 146 2.21 12.41 -0.73
CA ALA A 146 0.92 12.31 -0.07
C ALA A 146 1.01 11.74 1.35
N HIS A 147 1.94 10.81 1.62
CA HIS A 147 2.13 10.25 2.96
C HIS A 147 2.55 11.30 4.01
N GLU A 148 3.12 12.44 3.59
CA GLU A 148 3.52 13.54 4.48
C GLU A 148 2.32 14.15 5.21
N GLN A 149 1.12 14.13 4.61
CA GLN A 149 -0.11 14.64 5.25
C GLN A 149 -0.56 13.78 6.44
N ALA A 150 -0.08 12.54 6.49
CA ALA A 150 -0.27 11.65 7.63
C ALA A 150 0.90 11.75 8.64
N GLY A 151 1.97 12.48 8.35
CA GLY A 151 3.15 12.57 9.23
C GLY A 151 3.84 11.23 9.48
N ILE A 152 3.76 10.29 8.53
CA ILE A 152 4.39 8.97 8.61
C ILE A 152 5.62 8.87 7.72
N ARG A 153 6.37 7.78 7.82
CA ARG A 153 7.41 7.38 6.86
C ARG A 153 7.19 5.93 6.44
N PRO A 154 7.10 5.60 5.13
CA PRO A 154 7.02 4.22 4.66
C PRO A 154 8.41 3.56 4.69
N ASP A 155 8.43 2.22 4.69
CA ASP A 155 9.66 1.43 4.57
C ASP A 155 10.17 1.41 3.12
N LEU A 156 9.23 1.40 2.17
CA LEU A 156 9.48 1.49 0.74
C LEU A 156 8.56 2.54 0.11
N LEU A 157 9.10 3.33 -0.82
CA LEU A 157 8.34 4.34 -1.56
C LEU A 157 8.54 4.14 -3.07
N CYS A 158 7.44 3.91 -3.79
CA CYS A 158 7.44 3.77 -5.25
C CYS A 158 7.10 5.09 -5.92
N LEU A 159 7.93 5.52 -6.88
CA LEU A 159 7.79 6.77 -7.62
C LEU A 159 7.88 6.54 -9.13
N SER A 160 7.09 7.30 -9.89
CA SER A 160 7.18 7.41 -11.35
C SER A 160 6.36 8.65 -11.79
N LYS A 161 5.70 8.60 -12.96
CA LYS A 161 4.79 9.61 -13.52
C LYS A 161 5.27 11.06 -13.30
N GLY A 162 4.81 11.69 -12.21
CA GLY A 162 5.08 13.09 -11.87
C GLY A 162 6.57 13.43 -11.72
N ILE A 163 7.44 12.45 -11.41
CA ILE A 163 8.89 12.68 -11.22
C ILE A 163 9.58 13.31 -12.42
N THR A 164 9.11 13.03 -13.64
CA THR A 164 9.62 13.63 -14.88
C THR A 164 8.57 14.47 -15.60
N GLY A 165 7.39 14.67 -15.01
CA GLY A 165 6.25 15.29 -15.68
C GLY A 165 5.84 14.56 -16.97
N GLY A 166 6.18 13.27 -17.12
CA GLY A 166 5.94 12.49 -18.33
C GLY A 166 6.93 12.71 -19.48
N TYR A 167 7.99 13.51 -19.30
CA TYR A 167 8.98 13.77 -20.36
C TYR A 167 9.95 12.61 -20.61
N LEU A 168 10.24 11.82 -19.58
CA LEU A 168 11.17 10.70 -19.64
C LEU A 168 10.61 9.52 -18.84
N PRO A 169 10.61 8.29 -19.38
CA PRO A 169 10.26 7.10 -18.61
C PRO A 169 11.27 6.91 -17.46
N LEU A 170 10.79 7.06 -16.23
CA LEU A 170 11.59 6.87 -15.02
C LEU A 170 10.72 6.28 -13.92
N SER A 171 11.27 5.33 -13.18
CA SER A 171 10.72 4.87 -11.91
C SER A 171 11.83 4.75 -10.88
N VAL A 172 11.49 5.00 -9.62
CA VAL A 172 12.40 4.92 -8.48
C VAL A 172 11.70 4.18 -7.36
N VAL A 173 12.42 3.26 -6.71
CA VAL A 173 12.02 2.66 -5.44
C VAL A 173 13.01 3.11 -4.40
N LEU A 174 12.54 3.86 -3.41
CA LEU A 174 13.33 4.27 -2.25
C LEU A 174 13.10 3.26 -1.12
N SER A 175 14.12 3.03 -0.30
CA SER A 175 14.06 2.19 0.90
C SER A 175 14.61 2.93 2.10
N THR A 176 14.25 2.47 3.30
CA THR A 176 14.97 2.81 4.53
C THR A 176 16.38 2.19 4.51
N ASP A 177 17.28 2.74 5.33
CA ASP A 177 18.64 2.23 5.47
C ASP A 177 18.65 0.81 6.06
N ASP A 178 17.73 0.53 6.99
CA ASP A 178 17.53 -0.79 7.59
C ASP A 178 17.22 -1.84 6.52
N LEU A 179 16.30 -1.55 5.60
CA LEU A 179 15.93 -2.46 4.52
C LEU A 179 17.06 -2.59 3.47
N TYR A 180 17.84 -1.52 3.25
CA TYR A 180 18.99 -1.53 2.35
C TYR A 180 20.17 -2.35 2.89
N GLY A 181 20.41 -2.32 4.22
CA GLY A 181 21.55 -2.99 4.86
C GLY A 181 21.37 -4.48 5.16
N ALA A 182 20.19 -5.04 4.85
CA ALA A 182 19.77 -6.41 5.17
C ALA A 182 20.35 -7.52 4.28
#